data_AF-A0A8X6T2I0-F1
#
_entry.id   AF-A0A8X6T2I0-F1
#
_cell.length_a   1.000
_cell.length_b   1.000
_cell.length_c   1.000
_cell.angle_alpha   90.00
_cell.angle_beta   90.00
_cell.angle_gamma   90.00
#
_symmetry.space_group_name_H-M   'P 1'
#
loop_
_entity.id
_entity.type
_entity.pdbx_description
1 polymer ?
#
loop_
_entity_poly.entity_id
_entity_poly.type
_entity_poly.pdbx_seq_one_letter_code
_entity_poly.pdbx_strand_id
1 'polypeptide(L)'
;MSFHKNTRKEDLINVLKEIGEQATSKETIIGLKTKLEKSAAFKDDPDIVINLLHLSVEDRQAKAERQLQETNSQLELEKIKLQQIEREIELQKALAEGQATQQSSKGDTNNLESLIKSVKTMTIQIPTKTENFGLFFFQSLERSFRVKMSPKT
;
A
#
# COMPACT_ATOMS: atom_id res chain seq x y z
N MET A 1 40.68 39.30 3.67
CA MET A 1 40.38 37.88 3.46
C MET A 1 38.87 37.71 3.51
N SER A 2 38.26 37.01 2.56
CA SER A 2 36.80 36.87 2.49
C SER A 2 36.41 35.44 2.79
N PHE A 3 35.90 35.19 4.00
CA PHE A 3 35.23 33.94 4.33
C PHE A 3 34.12 33.64 3.32
N HIS A 4 34.00 32.38 2.88
CA HIS A 4 33.01 31.96 1.88
C HIS A 4 31.61 32.46 2.22
N LYS A 5 30.85 32.91 1.19
CA LYS A 5 29.50 33.49 1.35
C LYS A 5 28.49 32.57 2.04
N ASN A 6 28.73 31.25 2.01
CA ASN A 6 27.84 30.23 2.60
C ASN A 6 28.17 29.89 4.07
N THR A 7 29.17 30.55 4.66
CA THR A 7 29.58 30.30 6.04
C THR A 7 28.52 30.78 7.01
N ARG A 8 27.96 29.88 7.81
CA ARG A 8 27.02 30.20 8.88
C ARG A 8 27.76 30.43 10.20
N LYS A 9 27.02 30.99 11.17
CA LYS A 9 27.50 31.19 12.53
C LYS A 9 27.98 29.88 13.18
N GLU A 10 27.24 28.80 12.95
CA GLU A 10 27.54 27.47 13.48
C GLU A 10 28.86 26.93 12.94
N ASP A 11 29.10 27.10 11.63
CA ASP A 11 30.33 26.67 10.97
C ASP A 11 31.55 27.35 11.61
N LEU A 12 31.49 28.66 11.87
CA LEU A 12 32.55 29.40 12.56
C LEU A 12 32.76 28.94 14.01
N ILE A 13 31.67 28.62 14.73
CA ILE A 13 31.74 28.13 16.11
C ILE A 13 32.40 26.76 16.15
N ASN A 14 32.07 25.88 15.20
CA ASN A 14 32.65 24.53 15.12
C ASN A 14 34.15 24.60 14.84
N VAL A 15 34.55 25.40 13.84
CA VAL A 15 35.96 25.62 13.50
C VAL A 15 36.75 26.20 14.67
N LEU A 16 36.20 27.21 15.37
CA LEU A 16 36.86 27.78 16.55
C LEU A 16 37.02 26.76 17.68
N LYS A 17 36.02 25.90 17.90
CA LYS A 17 36.11 24.80 18.88
C LYS A 17 37.18 23.77 18.48
N GLU A 18 37.26 23.42 17.20
CA GLU A 18 38.26 22.48 16.68
C GLU A 18 39.70 23.02 16.81
N ILE A 19 39.86 24.34 16.68
CA ILE A 19 41.13 25.06 16.91
C ILE A 19 41.43 25.25 18.41
N GLY A 20 40.52 24.85 19.31
CA GLY A 20 40.67 24.97 20.76
C GLY A 20 40.36 26.36 21.32
N GLU A 21 39.73 27.22 20.53
CA GLU A 21 39.27 28.55 20.95
C GLU A 21 37.84 28.51 21.51
N GLN A 22 37.60 29.28 22.57
CA GLN A 22 36.27 29.35 23.19
C GLN A 22 35.32 30.14 22.30
N ALA A 23 34.40 29.47 21.59
CA ALA A 23 33.37 30.13 20.80
C ALA A 23 31.99 29.98 21.43
N THR A 24 31.26 31.10 21.56
CA THR A 24 29.90 31.08 22.12
C THR A 24 28.85 31.50 21.10
N SER A 25 27.67 30.88 21.18
CA SER A 25 26.54 31.24 20.32
C SER A 25 25.96 32.63 20.61
N LYS A 26 26.50 33.38 21.58
CA LYS A 26 26.11 34.77 21.86
C LYS A 26 26.90 35.78 21.01
N GLU A 27 28.09 35.41 20.52
CA GLU A 27 28.95 36.29 19.73
C GLU A 27 28.34 36.56 18.34
N THR A 28 28.63 37.73 17.76
CA THR A 28 28.20 38.07 16.40
C THR A 28 29.07 37.33 15.37
N ILE A 29 28.56 37.11 14.16
CA ILE A 29 29.34 36.48 13.08
C ILE A 29 30.64 37.26 12.81
N ILE A 30 30.57 38.59 12.86
CA ILE A 30 31.75 39.46 12.69
C ILE A 30 32.73 39.25 13.84
N GLY A 31 32.24 39.18 15.09
CA GLY A 31 33.06 38.87 16.26
C GLY A 31 33.79 37.53 16.12
N LEU A 32 33.07 36.47 15.72
CA LEU A 32 33.63 35.14 15.51
C LEU A 32 34.69 35.12 14.40
N LYS A 33 34.44 35.81 13.28
CA LYS A 33 35.42 35.97 12.20
C LYS A 33 36.69 36.66 12.66
N THR A 34 36.56 37.80 13.36
CA THR A 34 37.73 38.53 13.86
C THR A 34 38.51 37.76 14.92
N LYS A 35 37.85 36.88 15.68
CA LYS A 35 38.50 35.98 16.63
C LYS A 35 39.30 34.92 15.90
N LEU A 36 38.69 34.28 14.91
CA LEU A 36 39.34 33.27 14.07
C LEU A 36 40.58 33.84 13.36
N GLU A 37 40.49 35.04 12.79
CA GLU A 37 41.63 35.73 12.15
C GLU A 37 42.77 36.09 13.13
N LYS A 38 42.45 36.27 14.42
CA LYS A 38 43.44 36.60 15.46
C LYS A 38 44.03 35.37 16.15
N SER A 39 43.41 34.21 15.97
CA SER A 39 43.82 32.94 16.56
C SER A 39 45.25 32.57 16.17
N ALA A 40 45.94 31.83 17.06
CA ALA A 40 47.30 31.38 16.80
C ALA A 40 47.35 30.44 15.58
N ALA A 41 46.37 29.54 15.45
CA ALA A 41 46.30 28.59 14.34
C ALA A 41 46.12 29.27 12.98
N PHE A 42 45.31 30.33 12.89
CA PHE A 42 45.15 31.07 11.64
C PHE A 42 46.40 31.86 11.24
N LYS A 43 47.21 32.30 12.22
CA LYS A 43 48.49 32.97 11.96
C LYS A 43 49.60 32.01 11.56
N ASP A 44 49.55 30.79 12.08
CA ASP A 44 50.51 29.73 11.77
C ASP A 44 50.24 29.16 10.38
N ASP A 45 49.02 28.69 10.14
CA ASP A 45 48.58 28.17 8.84
C ASP A 45 47.13 28.59 8.53
N PRO A 46 46.93 29.66 7.75
CA PRO A 46 45.59 30.12 7.37
C PRO A 46 44.87 29.15 6.43
N ASP A 47 45.59 28.36 5.63
CA ASP A 47 45.01 27.47 4.64
C ASP A 47 44.33 26.27 5.33
N ILE A 48 44.92 25.74 6.40
CA ILE A 48 44.30 24.70 7.23
C ILE A 48 42.97 25.19 7.80
N VAL A 49 42.93 26.42 8.34
CA VAL A 49 41.70 26.97 8.94
C VAL A 49 40.63 27.24 7.88
N ILE A 50 41.02 27.67 6.68
CA ILE A 50 40.10 27.85 5.55
C ILE A 50 39.53 26.50 5.09
N ASN A 51 40.38 25.46 4.99
CA ASN A 51 39.94 24.11 4.65
C ASN A 51 39.00 23.53 5.70
N LEU A 52 39.28 23.76 6.98
CA LEU A 52 38.42 23.34 8.08
C LEU A 52 37.03 24.00 8.00
N LEU A 53 37.00 25.29 7.64
CA LEU A 53 35.75 25.99 7.39
C LEU A 53 35.00 25.44 6.18
N HIS A 54 35.71 25.07 5.12
CA HIS A 54 35.11 24.42 3.95
C HIS A 54 34.47 23.09 4.33
N LEU A 55 35.21 22.24 5.03
CA LEU A 55 34.72 20.93 5.51
C LEU A 55 33.52 21.08 6.45
N SER A 56 33.53 22.07 7.35
CA SER A 56 32.38 22.33 8.22
C SER A 56 31.13 22.76 7.44
N VAL A 57 31.29 23.55 6.38
CA VAL A 57 30.16 23.95 5.52
C VAL A 57 29.63 22.75 4.73
N GLU A 58 30.51 21.93 4.17
CA GLU A 58 30.15 20.72 3.42
C GLU A 58 29.44 19.70 4.30
N ASP A 59 29.95 19.44 5.51
CA ASP A 59 29.32 18.50 6.45
C ASP A 59 27.90 18.94 6.84
N ARG A 60 27.69 20.24 7.06
CA ARG A 60 26.35 20.79 7.31
C ARG A 60 25.43 20.59 6.11
N GLN A 61 25.91 20.81 4.89
CA GLN A 61 25.10 20.60 3.68
C GLN A 61 24.76 19.13 3.48
N ALA A 62 25.73 18.23 3.62
CA ALA A 62 25.51 16.79 3.51
C ALA A 62 24.50 16.28 4.56
N LYS A 63 24.56 16.78 5.79
CA LYS A 63 23.56 16.46 6.84
C LYS A 63 22.17 16.95 6.47
N ALA A 64 22.04 18.16 5.95
CA ALA A 64 20.75 18.71 5.52
C ALA A 64 20.15 17.91 4.36
N GLU A 65 20.96 17.50 3.39
CA GLU A 65 20.52 16.67 2.26
C GLU A 65 20.05 15.29 2.72
N ARG A 66 20.79 14.63 3.62
CA ARG A 66 20.38 13.35 4.21
C ARG A 66 19.04 13.46 4.94
N GLN A 67 18.86 14.50 5.75
CA GLN A 67 17.59 14.74 6.45
C GLN A 67 16.43 14.97 5.47
N LEU A 68 16.65 15.77 4.42
CA LEU A 68 15.65 15.98 3.39
C LEU A 68 15.29 14.66 2.69
N GLN A 69 16.28 13.85 2.34
CA GLN A 69 16.07 12.54 1.73
C GLN A 69 15.26 11.61 2.64
N GLU A 70 15.62 11.51 3.92
CA GLU A 70 14.89 10.70 4.90
C GLU A 70 13.43 11.15 5.04
N THR A 71 13.18 12.46 5.15
CA THR A 71 11.80 12.99 5.23
C THR A 71 11.00 12.71 3.96
N ASN A 72 11.61 12.84 2.78
CA ASN A 72 10.95 12.52 1.51
C ASN A 72 10.61 11.03 1.41
N SER A 73 11.53 10.14 1.80
CA SER A 73 11.26 8.70 1.82
C SER A 73 10.15 8.33 2.81
N GLN A 74 10.10 8.96 3.99
CA GLN A 74 9.02 8.74 4.95
C GLN A 74 7.66 9.20 4.38
N LEU A 75 7.63 10.37 3.74
CA LEU A 75 6.42 10.92 3.13
C LEU A 75 5.93 10.07 1.96
N GLU A 76 6.83 9.51 1.15
CA GLU A 76 6.49 8.58 0.07
C GLU A 76 5.88 7.28 0.61
N LEU A 77 6.43 6.72 1.69
CA LEU A 77 5.86 5.56 2.36
C LEU A 77 4.47 5.84 2.93
N GLU A 78 4.24 7.01 3.52
CA GLU A 78 2.91 7.41 4.00
C GLU A 78 1.90 7.54 2.87
N LYS A 79 2.28 8.15 1.74
CA LYS A 79 1.44 8.22 0.53
C LYS A 79 1.03 6.83 0.04
N ILE A 80 1.97 5.88 -0.01
CA ILE A 80 1.67 4.51 -0.42
C ILE A 80 0.68 3.85 0.54
N LYS A 81 0.87 4.02 1.86
CA LYS A 81 -0.05 3.48 2.88
C LYS A 81 -1.46 4.07 2.73
N LEU A 82 -1.57 5.38 2.51
CA LEU A 82 -2.86 6.03 2.28
C LEU A 82 -3.56 5.46 1.05
N GLN A 83 -2.86 5.32 -0.08
CA GLN A 83 -3.42 4.72 -1.30
C GLN A 83 -3.89 3.27 -1.11
N GLN A 84 -3.21 2.50 -0.25
CA GLN A 84 -3.66 1.15 0.08
C GLN A 84 -4.96 1.17 0.90
N ILE A 85 -5.06 2.06 1.88
CA ILE A 85 -6.27 2.21 2.70
C ILE A 85 -7.44 2.69 1.83
N GLU A 86 -7.23 3.65 0.95
CA GLU A 86 -8.25 4.15 0.02
C GLU A 86 -8.80 3.03 -0.88
N ARG A 87 -7.90 2.20 -1.45
CA ARG A 87 -8.31 1.04 -2.25
C ARG A 87 -9.06 0.00 -1.44
N GLU A 88 -8.65 -0.28 -0.21
CA GLU A 88 -9.36 -1.22 0.68
C GLU A 88 -10.78 -0.71 1.00
N ILE A 89 -10.92 0.60 1.28
CA ILE A 89 -12.23 1.22 1.50
C ILE A 89 -13.10 1.10 0.25
N GLU A 90 -12.55 1.34 -0.94
CA GLU A 90 -13.27 1.22 -2.20
C GLU A 90 -13.75 -0.22 -2.46
N LEU A 91 -12.89 -1.22 -2.19
CA LEU A 91 -13.25 -2.64 -2.28
C LEU A 91 -14.37 -3.01 -1.29
N GLN A 92 -14.28 -2.54 -0.04
CA GLN A 92 -15.32 -2.80 0.96
C GLN A 92 -16.66 -2.17 0.58
N LYS A 93 -16.65 -0.96 0.01
CA LYS A 93 -17.86 -0.33 -0.54
C LYS A 93 -18.46 -1.15 -1.68
N ALA A 94 -17.65 -1.56 -2.65
CA ALA A 94 -18.11 -2.38 -3.77
C ALA A 94 -18.67 -3.74 -3.30
N LEU A 95 -18.06 -4.36 -2.29
CA LEU A 95 -18.57 -5.60 -1.68
C LEU A 95 -19.91 -5.38 -0.95
N ALA A 96 -20.06 -4.27 -0.22
CA ALA A 96 -21.31 -3.94 0.45
C ALA A 96 -22.45 -3.69 -0.56
N GLU A 97 -22.17 -2.99 -1.65
CA GLU A 97 -23.12 -2.77 -2.76
C GLU A 97 -23.48 -4.08 -3.49
N GLY A 98 -22.49 -4.96 -3.69
CA GLY A 98 -22.68 -6.30 -4.25
C GLY A 98 -23.54 -7.21 -3.35
N GLN A 99 -23.35 -7.16 -2.03
CA GLN A 99 -24.17 -7.92 -1.08
C GLN A 99 -25.60 -7.39 -0.97
N ALA A 100 -25.82 -6.07 -1.06
CA ALA A 100 -27.16 -5.49 -1.15
C ALA A 100 -27.92 -5.99 -2.39
N THR A 101 -27.21 -6.21 -3.50
CA THR A 101 -27.77 -6.76 -4.75
C THR A 101 -28.11 -8.25 -4.62
N GLN A 102 -27.31 -9.04 -3.87
CA GLN A 102 -27.58 -10.47 -3.66
C GLN A 102 -28.76 -10.73 -2.70
N GLN A 103 -29.05 -9.86 -1.74
CA GLN A 103 -30.24 -10.01 -0.89
C GLN A 103 -31.56 -9.86 -1.65
N SER A 104 -31.57 -9.19 -2.81
CA SER A 104 -32.72 -9.16 -3.74
C SER A 104 -32.95 -10.47 -4.48
N SER A 105 -31.98 -11.39 -4.50
CA SER A 105 -32.06 -12.67 -5.24
C SER A 105 -32.44 -13.89 -4.38
N LYS A 106 -32.85 -13.66 -3.12
CA LYS A 106 -33.33 -14.74 -2.22
C LYS A 106 -34.71 -15.29 -2.58
N GLY A 107 -35.23 -14.97 -3.77
CA GLY A 107 -36.54 -15.38 -4.28
C GLY A 107 -36.54 -16.65 -5.15
N ASP A 108 -35.39 -17.13 -5.63
CA ASP A 108 -35.35 -18.15 -6.68
C ASP A 108 -35.00 -19.57 -6.22
N THR A 109 -34.60 -19.77 -4.97
CA THR A 109 -34.24 -21.11 -4.46
C THR A 109 -35.44 -22.07 -4.42
N ASN A 110 -36.64 -21.55 -4.16
CA ASN A 110 -37.88 -22.33 -4.18
C ASN A 110 -38.21 -22.86 -5.59
N ASN A 111 -37.90 -22.08 -6.63
CA ASN A 111 -38.13 -22.49 -8.03
C ASN A 111 -37.16 -23.60 -8.45
N LEU A 112 -35.90 -23.53 -8.04
CA LEU A 112 -34.91 -24.56 -8.37
C LEU A 112 -35.23 -25.90 -7.71
N GLU A 113 -35.62 -25.91 -6.43
CA GLU A 113 -36.02 -27.15 -5.75
C GLU A 113 -37.32 -27.75 -6.32
N SER A 114 -38.30 -26.90 -6.65
CA SER A 114 -39.53 -27.33 -7.32
C SER A 114 -39.22 -27.94 -8.69
N LEU A 115 -38.32 -27.32 -9.46
CA LEU A 115 -37.87 -27.82 -10.75
C LEU A 115 -37.13 -29.15 -10.63
N ILE A 116 -36.20 -29.28 -9.68
CA ILE A 116 -35.47 -30.54 -9.42
C ILE A 116 -36.44 -31.65 -9.00
N LYS A 117 -37.42 -31.35 -8.14
CA LYS A 117 -38.47 -32.31 -7.76
C LYS A 117 -39.31 -32.71 -8.97
N SER A 118 -39.75 -31.75 -9.78
CA SER A 118 -40.54 -32.00 -11.00
C SER A 118 -39.78 -32.89 -11.99
N VAL A 119 -38.53 -32.54 -12.32
CA VAL A 119 -37.67 -33.34 -13.21
C VAL A 119 -37.43 -34.73 -12.64
N LYS A 120 -37.21 -34.86 -11.33
CA LYS A 120 -37.03 -36.16 -10.67
C LYS A 120 -38.30 -37.02 -10.70
N THR A 121 -39.49 -36.42 -10.67
CA THR A 121 -40.76 -37.14 -10.83
C THR A 121 -41.07 -37.52 -12.27
N MET A 122 -40.57 -36.76 -13.25
CA MET A 122 -40.75 -37.03 -14.68
C MET A 122 -39.72 -38.01 -15.26
N THR A 123 -38.60 -38.23 -14.55
CA THR A 123 -37.54 -39.14 -15.00
C THR A 123 -37.78 -40.54 -14.47
N ILE A 124 -37.88 -41.51 -15.38
CA ILE A 124 -38.08 -42.91 -15.01
C ILE A 124 -36.71 -43.54 -14.78
N GLN A 125 -36.49 -44.13 -13.61
CA GLN A 125 -35.19 -44.76 -13.31
C GLN A 125 -35.00 -46.02 -14.14
N ILE A 126 -33.98 -46.02 -14.99
CA ILE A 126 -33.63 -47.15 -15.84
C ILE A 126 -32.98 -48.24 -14.97
N PRO A 127 -33.53 -49.47 -14.93
CA PRO A 127 -32.91 -50.58 -14.21
C PRO A 127 -31.48 -50.82 -14.71
N THR A 128 -30.51 -51.11 -13.84
CA THR A 128 -29.11 -51.30 -14.26
C THR A 128 -28.75 -52.76 -14.60
N LYS A 129 -29.65 -53.70 -14.33
CA LYS A 129 -29.48 -55.14 -14.61
C LYS A 129 -30.25 -55.51 -15.88
N THR A 130 -29.56 -56.11 -16.86
CA THR A 130 -30.08 -56.46 -18.20
C THR A 130 -31.35 -57.31 -18.17
N GLU A 131 -31.49 -58.20 -17.20
CA GLU A 131 -32.65 -59.09 -17.01
C GLU A 131 -33.95 -58.34 -16.68
N ASN A 132 -33.86 -57.13 -16.13
CA ASN A 132 -35.02 -56.34 -15.68
C ASN A 132 -35.47 -55.28 -16.69
N PHE A 133 -34.71 -55.05 -17.77
CA PHE A 133 -35.04 -54.02 -18.77
C PHE A 133 -36.29 -54.35 -19.56
N GLY A 134 -36.47 -55.61 -19.98
CA GLY A 134 -37.64 -56.02 -20.76
C GLY A 134 -38.94 -55.74 -20.02
N LEU A 135 -39.04 -56.17 -18.76
CA LEU A 135 -40.23 -55.95 -17.93
C LEU A 135 -40.50 -54.47 -17.66
N PHE A 136 -39.45 -53.68 -17.44
CA PHE A 136 -39.56 -52.24 -17.23
C PHE A 136 -40.04 -51.51 -18.50
N PHE A 137 -39.47 -51.79 -19.66
CA PHE A 137 -39.88 -51.17 -20.92
C PHE A 137 -41.33 -51.52 -21.28
N PHE A 138 -41.73 -52.79 -21.20
CA PHE A 138 -43.11 -53.18 -21.54
C PHE A 138 -44.14 -52.64 -20.55
N GLN A 139 -43.88 -52.66 -19.24
CA GLN A 139 -44.80 -52.06 -18.26
C GLN A 139 -44.92 -50.54 -18.41
N SER A 140 -43.81 -49.85 -18.71
CA SER A 140 -43.83 -48.41 -18.93
C SER A 140 -44.56 -48.04 -20.23
N LEU A 141 -44.40 -48.84 -21.29
CA LEU A 141 -45.13 -48.68 -22.55
C LEU A 141 -46.63 -48.93 -22.36
N GLU A 142 -47.01 -49.99 -21.64
CA GLU A 142 -48.41 -50.34 -21.37
C GLU A 142 -49.11 -49.27 -20.52
N ARG A 143 -48.42 -48.73 -19.49
CA ARG A 143 -48.91 -47.58 -18.71
C ARG A 143 -49.14 -46.34 -19.57
N SER A 144 -48.23 -46.06 -20.49
CA SER A 144 -48.32 -44.92 -21.41
C SER A 144 -49.48 -45.06 -22.39
N PHE A 145 -49.80 -46.29 -22.81
CA PHE A 145 -50.90 -46.56 -23.73
C PHE A 145 -52.27 -46.46 -23.07
N ARG A 146 -52.41 -46.86 -21.79
CA ARG A 146 -53.67 -46.76 -21.03
C ARG A 146 -54.14 -45.32 -20.82
N VAL A 147 -53.22 -44.35 -20.74
CA VAL A 147 -53.56 -42.92 -20.58
C VAL A 147 -54.17 -42.32 -21.86
N LYS A 148 -53.97 -42.95 -23.03
CA LYS A 148 -54.53 -42.49 -24.33
C LYS A 148 -55.90 -43.07 -24.68
N MET A 149 -56.47 -43.96 -23.87
CA MET A 149 -57.80 -44.54 -24.08
C MET A 149 -58.78 -44.02 -23.02
N SER A 150 -59.02 -42.71 -23.00
CA SER A 150 -60.25 -42.16 -22.41
C SER A 150 -61.37 -42.19 -23.47
N PRO A 151 -62.63 -42.42 -23.09
CA PRO A 151 -63.72 -42.61 -24.06
C PRO A 151 -63.94 -41.36 -24.89
N LYS A 152 -64.10 -41.54 -26.21
CA LYS A 152 -64.79 -40.54 -27.05
C LYS A 152 -66.29 -40.66 -26.75
N THR A 153 -66.81 -39.80 -25.90
CA THR A 153 -68.23 -39.41 -25.82
C THR A 153 -68.33 -38.05 -25.15
#